data_AF-A0A5E8ARJ6-F1
#
_entry.id   AF-A0A5E8ARJ6-F1
#
_cell.length_a   1.000
_cell.length_b   1.000
_cell.length_c   1.000
_cell.angle_alpha   90.00
_cell.angle_beta   90.00
_cell.angle_gamma   90.00
#
_symmetry.space_group_name_H-M   'P 1'
#
loop_
_entity.id
_entity.type
_entity.pdbx_description
1 polymer ?
#
loop_
_entity_poly.entity_id
_entity_poly.type
_entity_poly.pdbx_seq_one_letter_code
_entity_poly.pdbx_strand_id
1 'polypeptide(L)'
;MEALSIRIINIHCYFYEENDGDEVFLVINKKKVWPVDEKWYRMKAESLEVDHVIDGFKVNEKVDLEVWDYDYLSPNDYMGKISMLIDKPGGPYTTDMQLADPKQIARYSITWEIIKPK
;
A
#
# COMPACT_ATOMS: atom_id res chain seq x y z
N MET A 1 5.75 -2.78 25.67
CA MET A 1 6.44 -3.03 24.38
C MET A 1 6.32 -1.75 23.59
N GLU A 2 7.43 -1.22 23.09
CA GLU A 2 7.37 -0.04 22.21
C GLU A 2 6.63 -0.43 20.93
N ALA A 3 5.62 0.36 20.56
CA ALA A 3 4.99 0.23 19.26
C ALA A 3 5.96 0.77 18.18
N LEU A 4 5.85 0.25 16.97
CA LEU A 4 6.56 0.74 15.79
C LEU A 4 5.54 1.32 14.80
N SER A 5 6.05 2.11 13.87
CA SER A 5 5.26 2.73 12.81
C SER A 5 5.80 2.35 11.44
N ILE A 6 4.92 2.26 10.46
CA ILE A 6 5.26 2.07 9.06
C ILE A 6 5.07 3.41 8.36
N ARG A 7 6.08 3.87 7.63
CA ARG A 7 5.96 5.01 6.74
C ARG A 7 5.95 4.51 5.30
N ILE A 8 4.86 4.81 4.58
CA ILE A 8 4.75 4.62 3.14
C ILE A 8 5.35 5.86 2.49
N ILE A 9 6.47 5.70 1.81
CA ILE A 9 7.23 6.79 1.19
C ILE A 9 6.74 7.02 -0.24
N ASN A 10 6.66 5.95 -1.03
CA ASN A 10 6.33 6.02 -2.45
C ASN A 10 5.44 4.85 -2.87
N ILE A 11 4.53 5.13 -3.81
CA ILE A 11 3.81 4.12 -4.59
C ILE A 11 4.29 4.26 -6.03
N HIS A 12 4.86 3.20 -6.58
CA HIS A 12 5.20 3.14 -7.99
C HIS A 12 4.23 2.22 -8.72
N CYS A 13 3.64 2.71 -9.80
CA CYS A 13 2.84 1.93 -10.72
C CYS A 13 3.64 1.68 -12.01
N TYR A 14 3.83 0.42 -12.38
CA TYR A 14 4.43 0.06 -13.67
C TYR A 14 3.37 -0.11 -14.75
N PHE A 15 2.25 -0.72 -14.38
CA PHE A 15 1.13 -1.03 -15.26
C PHE A 15 -0.15 -0.80 -14.49
N TYR A 16 -1.13 -0.21 -15.16
CA TYR A 16 -2.50 0.00 -14.70
C TYR A 16 -3.45 -0.64 -15.72
N GLU A 17 -4.66 -0.99 -15.32
CA GLU A 17 -5.63 -1.76 -16.12
C GLU A 17 -6.57 -0.85 -16.92
N GLU A 18 -6.99 0.27 -16.33
CA GLU A 18 -7.90 1.22 -16.99
C GLU A 18 -7.18 2.14 -18.00
N ASN A 19 -7.90 2.86 -18.86
CA ASN A 19 -7.25 3.72 -19.86
C ASN A 19 -6.66 5.01 -19.26
N ASP A 20 -7.22 5.50 -18.16
CA ASP A 20 -6.88 6.77 -17.52
C ASP A 20 -6.24 6.62 -16.13
N GLY A 21 -5.93 5.39 -15.70
CA GLY A 21 -5.30 5.06 -14.43
C GLY A 21 -6.25 4.32 -13.49
N ASP A 22 -5.71 3.48 -12.61
CA ASP A 22 -6.51 2.74 -11.62
C ASP A 22 -6.88 3.65 -10.44
N GLU A 23 -7.98 3.37 -9.76
CA GLU A 23 -8.55 4.19 -8.70
C GLU A 23 -8.16 3.59 -7.35
N VAL A 24 -6.87 3.73 -7.02
CA VAL A 24 -6.19 2.96 -5.99
C VAL A 24 -6.44 3.49 -4.57
N PHE A 25 -6.64 2.57 -3.63
CA PHE A 25 -6.53 2.83 -2.20
C PHE A 25 -5.82 1.67 -1.48
N LEU A 26 -5.27 1.98 -0.30
CA LEU A 26 -4.50 1.03 0.50
C LEU A 26 -5.23 0.67 1.80
N VAL A 27 -5.13 -0.60 2.18
CA VAL A 27 -5.78 -1.15 3.36
C VAL A 27 -4.75 -1.90 4.21
N ILE A 28 -4.78 -1.67 5.53
CA ILE A 28 -4.10 -2.50 6.52
C ILE A 28 -5.13 -2.91 7.56
N ASN A 29 -5.11 -4.18 7.99
CA ASN A 29 -6.01 -4.70 9.03
C ASN A 29 -7.49 -4.38 8.75
N LYS A 30 -7.93 -4.52 7.50
CA LYS A 30 -9.29 -4.23 7.02
C LYS A 30 -9.73 -2.77 7.14
N LYS A 31 -8.81 -1.85 7.39
CA LYS A 31 -9.07 -0.41 7.43
C LYS A 31 -8.30 0.30 6.32
N LYS A 32 -8.99 1.16 5.57
CA LYS A 32 -8.33 2.07 4.61
C LYS A 32 -7.34 2.97 5.37
N VAL A 33 -6.10 3.02 4.90
CA VAL A 33 -5.04 3.86 5.44
C VAL A 33 -4.63 4.98 4.49
N TRP A 34 -4.78 4.77 3.18
CA TRP A 34 -4.45 5.79 2.18
C TRP A 34 -5.38 5.68 0.96
N PRO A 35 -5.70 6.79 0.27
CA PRO A 35 -5.46 8.17 0.70
C PRO A 35 -6.28 8.53 1.94
N VAL A 36 -5.80 9.49 2.74
CA VAL A 36 -6.39 9.81 4.06
C VAL A 36 -7.77 10.45 3.89
N ASP A 37 -7.84 11.54 3.12
CA ASP A 37 -9.04 12.38 3.00
C ASP A 37 -9.88 12.09 1.75
N GLU A 38 -9.38 11.24 0.85
CA GLU A 38 -10.05 10.86 -0.39
C GLU A 38 -10.45 9.39 -0.38
N LYS A 39 -11.41 8.99 -1.21
CA LYS A 39 -11.80 7.57 -1.31
C LYS A 39 -10.70 6.71 -1.95
N TRP A 40 -10.05 7.26 -2.96
CA TRP A 40 -9.04 6.64 -3.80
C TRP A 40 -8.18 7.72 -4.44
N TYR A 41 -7.05 7.32 -5.02
CA TYR A 41 -6.18 8.17 -5.81
C TYR A 41 -5.99 7.54 -7.19
N ARG A 42 -6.06 8.34 -8.25
CA ARG A 42 -5.88 7.84 -9.61
C ARG A 42 -4.41 7.61 -9.92
N MET A 43 -4.00 6.36 -9.95
CA MET A 43 -2.63 5.94 -10.25
C MET A 43 -2.44 5.71 -11.75
N LYS A 44 -1.46 6.39 -12.33
CA LYS A 44 -0.94 6.11 -13.67
C LYS A 44 0.43 5.47 -13.56
N ALA A 45 1.02 5.08 -14.70
CA ALA A 45 2.37 4.54 -14.77
C ALA A 45 3.44 5.58 -14.37
N GLU A 46 3.56 5.85 -13.07
CA GLU A 46 4.44 6.83 -12.46
C GLU A 46 4.76 6.47 -11.00
N SER A 47 5.71 7.20 -10.42
CA SER A 47 5.99 7.20 -8.99
C SER A 47 5.27 8.35 -8.30
N LEU A 48 4.48 8.04 -7.29
CA LEU A 48 3.81 8.99 -6.42
C LEU A 48 4.47 9.02 -5.03
N GLU A 49 4.98 10.18 -4.64
CA GLU A 49 5.39 10.41 -3.25
C GLU A 49 4.15 10.52 -2.35
N VAL A 50 4.13 9.73 -1.27
CA VAL A 50 2.98 9.60 -0.38
C VAL A 50 3.26 10.19 1.00
N ASP A 51 4.42 9.90 1.57
CA ASP A 51 4.82 10.32 2.92
C ASP A 51 3.72 10.13 4.00
N HIS A 52 3.20 8.91 4.11
CA HIS A 52 2.12 8.58 5.04
C HIS A 52 2.60 7.65 6.16
N VAL A 53 2.39 8.04 7.42
CA VAL A 53 2.78 7.26 8.60
C VAL A 53 1.57 6.57 9.21
N ILE A 54 1.73 5.29 9.51
CA ILE A 54 0.74 4.43 10.16
C ILE A 54 1.35 3.88 11.45
N ASP A 55 0.73 4.20 12.59
CA ASP A 55 1.22 3.82 13.91
C ASP A 55 0.56 2.55 14.45
N GLY A 56 1.17 1.96 15.48
CA GLY A 56 0.51 0.99 16.36
C GLY A 56 0.86 -0.48 16.11
N PHE A 57 1.97 -0.76 15.43
CA PHE A 57 2.42 -2.12 15.15
C PHE A 57 3.30 -2.67 16.26
N LYS A 58 3.20 -3.98 16.52
CA LYS A 58 4.05 -4.68 17.48
C LYS A 58 5.33 -5.16 16.81
N VAL A 59 6.41 -5.24 17.59
CA VAL A 59 7.64 -5.90 17.16
C VAL A 59 7.35 -7.36 16.77
N ASN A 60 7.90 -7.78 15.63
CA ASN A 60 7.69 -9.05 14.94
C ASN A 60 6.26 -9.28 14.42
N GLU A 61 5.44 -8.23 14.32
CA GLU A 61 4.13 -8.33 13.66
C GLU A 61 4.31 -8.49 12.15
N LYS A 62 3.58 -9.45 11.57
CA LYS A 62 3.44 -9.56 10.12
C LYS A 62 2.26 -8.71 9.68
N VAL A 63 2.50 -7.76 8.79
CA VAL A 63 1.51 -6.80 8.30
C VAL A 63 1.35 -6.99 6.80
N ASP A 64 0.11 -7.14 6.34
CA ASP A 64 -0.22 -7.13 4.92
C ASP A 64 -0.80 -5.75 4.57
N LEU A 65 -0.11 -5.03 3.68
CA LEU A 65 -0.61 -3.83 3.01
C LEU A 65 -1.30 -4.27 1.74
N GLU A 66 -2.62 -4.17 1.71
CA GLU A 66 -3.45 -4.53 0.58
C GLU A 66 -3.61 -3.34 -0.36
N VAL A 67 -3.58 -3.61 -1.66
CA VAL A 67 -3.85 -2.65 -2.74
C VAL A 67 -5.18 -3.03 -3.37
N TRP A 68 -6.06 -2.03 -3.50
CA TRP A 68 -7.40 -2.19 -4.00
C TRP A 68 -7.70 -1.15 -5.07
N ASP A 69 -8.51 -1.55 -6.05
CA ASP A 69 -9.09 -0.67 -7.05
C ASP A 69 -10.52 -0.31 -6.63
N TYR A 70 -10.87 0.97 -6.70
CA TYR A 70 -12.18 1.45 -6.32
C TYR A 70 -13.15 1.35 -7.48
N ASP A 71 -14.33 0.82 -7.20
CA ASP A 71 -15.41 0.75 -8.17
C ASP A 71 -16.61 1.60 -7.74
N TYR A 72 -17.17 2.39 -8.67
CA TYR A 72 -18.33 3.22 -8.33
C TYR A 72 -19.65 2.44 -8.33
N LEU A 73 -19.79 1.45 -9.22
CA LEU A 73 -21.04 0.70 -9.45
C LEU A 73 -20.96 -0.79 -9.04
N SER A 74 -19.77 -1.29 -8.72
CA SER A 74 -19.47 -2.66 -8.30
C SER A 74 -18.75 -2.71 -6.95
N PRO A 75 -18.58 -3.89 -6.35
CA PRO A 75 -17.63 -4.06 -5.25
C PRO A 75 -16.21 -3.71 -5.70
N ASN A 76 -15.44 -3.07 -4.82
CA ASN A 76 -14.02 -2.78 -5.05
C ASN A 76 -13.22 -4.06 -5.32
N ASP A 77 -12.24 -3.95 -6.21
CA ASP A 77 -11.43 -5.08 -6.65
C ASP A 77 -10.14 -5.18 -5.82
N TYR A 78 -9.92 -6.36 -5.24
CA TYR A 78 -8.66 -6.66 -4.55
C TYR A 78 -7.58 -7.01 -5.57
N MET A 79 -6.54 -6.19 -5.66
CA MET A 79 -5.47 -6.33 -6.65
C MET A 79 -4.31 -7.18 -6.12
N GLY A 80 -4.04 -7.10 -4.83
CA GLY A 80 -2.93 -7.81 -4.24
C GLY A 80 -2.43 -7.18 -2.95
N LYS A 81 -1.28 -7.65 -2.49
CA LYS A 81 -0.70 -7.19 -1.23
C LYS A 81 0.80 -7.20 -1.20
N ILE A 82 1.32 -6.47 -0.22
CA ILE A 82 2.72 -6.46 0.19
C ILE A 82 2.78 -6.91 1.64
N SER A 83 3.53 -7.99 1.90
CA SER A 83 3.74 -8.51 3.24
C SER A 83 5.02 -7.93 3.85
N MET A 84 4.90 -7.37 5.04
CA MET A 84 5.97 -6.72 5.81
C MET A 84 6.15 -7.43 7.15
N LEU A 85 7.39 -7.55 7.62
CA LEU A 85 7.70 -7.98 8.98
C LEU A 85 8.21 -6.78 9.77
N ILE A 86 7.50 -6.38 10.82
CA ILE A 86 7.80 -5.19 11.59
C ILE A 86 8.77 -5.54 12.72
N ASP A 87 10.06 -5.65 12.43
CA ASP A 87 11.08 -6.10 13.38
C ASP A 87 11.74 -4.94 14.15
N LYS A 88 12.40 -4.02 13.45
CA LYS A 88 13.13 -2.88 14.01
C LYS A 88 13.11 -1.72 13.02
N PRO A 89 13.35 -0.47 13.48
CA PRO A 89 13.47 0.66 12.58
C PRO A 89 14.54 0.41 11.49
N GLY A 90 14.18 0.73 10.24
CA GLY A 90 14.99 0.42 9.07
C GLY A 90 14.25 0.65 7.75
N GLY A 91 14.99 0.65 6.65
CA GLY A 91 14.52 1.00 5.32
C GLY A 91 15.38 2.08 4.66
N PRO A 92 14.94 2.66 3.53
CA PRO A 92 13.72 2.29 2.82
C PRO A 92 13.83 0.91 2.16
N TYR A 93 12.78 0.11 2.27
CA TYR A 93 12.57 -1.12 1.53
C TYR A 93 11.69 -0.83 0.33
N THR A 94 11.89 -1.55 -0.77
CA THR A 94 10.93 -1.57 -1.88
C THR A 94 10.45 -3.00 -2.06
N THR A 95 9.13 -3.16 -2.15
CA THR A 95 8.52 -4.48 -2.27
C THR A 95 7.46 -4.45 -3.35
N ASP A 96 7.57 -5.41 -4.26
CA ASP A 96 6.61 -5.58 -5.35
C ASP A 96 5.34 -6.23 -4.80
N MET A 97 4.20 -5.80 -5.33
CA MET A 97 2.91 -6.36 -4.99
C MET A 97 2.81 -7.82 -5.43
N GLN A 98 2.44 -8.69 -4.50
CA GLN A 98 1.97 -10.03 -4.82
C GLN A 98 0.51 -9.93 -5.28
N LEU A 99 0.27 -10.31 -6.53
CA LEU A 99 -1.06 -10.26 -7.16
C LEU A 99 -2.06 -11.19 -6.47
N ALA A 100 -3.30 -10.74 -6.39
CA ALA A 100 -4.43 -11.54 -5.95
C ALA A 100 -4.86 -12.56 -7.03
N ASP A 101 -4.91 -12.12 -8.28
CA ASP A 101 -5.12 -12.97 -9.46
C ASP A 101 -3.93 -12.80 -10.42
N PRO A 102 -3.22 -13.87 -10.80
CA PRO A 102 -2.11 -13.79 -11.76
C PRO A 102 -2.50 -13.27 -13.15
N LYS A 103 -3.79 -13.22 -13.48
CA LYS A 103 -4.30 -12.64 -14.73
C LYS A 103 -4.44 -11.12 -14.70
N GLN A 104 -4.46 -10.50 -13.52
CA GLN A 104 -4.49 -9.04 -13.42
C GLN A 104 -3.26 -8.43 -14.08
N ILE A 105 -3.44 -7.26 -14.70
CA ILE A 105 -2.38 -6.56 -15.43
C ILE A 105 -1.65 -5.58 -14.52
N ALA A 106 -2.35 -5.00 -13.56
CA ALA A 106 -1.83 -3.93 -12.75
C ALA A 106 -0.61 -4.38 -11.89
N ARG A 107 0.44 -3.54 -11.83
CA ARG A 107 1.70 -3.84 -11.13
C ARG A 107 2.14 -2.65 -10.32
N TYR A 108 2.27 -2.85 -9.02
CA TYR A 108 2.69 -1.83 -8.07
C TYR A 108 3.88 -2.29 -7.25
N SER A 109 4.73 -1.34 -6.87
CA SER A 109 5.71 -1.50 -5.81
C SER A 109 5.57 -0.37 -4.81
N ILE A 110 5.76 -0.70 -3.54
CA ILE A 110 5.69 0.28 -2.45
C ILE A 110 7.08 0.43 -1.85
N THR A 111 7.53 1.67 -1.73
CA THR A 111 8.70 2.02 -0.92
C THR A 111 8.24 2.40 0.48
N TRP A 112 8.78 1.73 1.49
CA TRP A 112 8.35 1.89 2.88
C TRP A 112 9.50 1.76 3.86
N GLU A 113 9.35 2.29 5.07
CA GLU A 113 10.31 2.15 6.15
C GLU A 113 9.61 1.89 7.49
N ILE A 114 10.32 1.26 8.41
CA ILE A 114 9.92 1.11 9.80
C ILE A 114 10.57 2.25 10.57
N ILE A 115 9.78 3.01 11.31
CA ILE A 115 10.26 4.12 12.14
C ILE A 115 9.80 3.93 13.59
N LYS A 116 10.49 4.63 14.50
CA LYS A 116 9.98 4.79 15.86
C LYS A 116 8.76 5.73 15.83
N PRO A 117 7.75 5.52 16.69
CA PRO A 117 6.67 6.48 16.87
C PRO A 117 7.26 7.84 17.27
N LYS A 118 6.61 8.91 16.82
CA LYS A 118 6.92 10.27 17.29
C LYS A 118 6.44 10.49 18.73
#